data_AF-A0A2P2K4G7-F1
#
_entry.id   AF-A0A2P2K4G7-F1
#
_cell.length_a   1.000
_cell.length_b   1.000
_cell.length_c   1.000
_cell.angle_alpha   90.00
_cell.angle_beta   90.00
_cell.angle_gamma   90.00
#
_symmetry.space_group_name_H-M   'P 1'
#
loop_
_entity.id
_entity.type
_entity.pdbx_description
1 polymer ?
#
loop_
_entity_poly.entity_id
_entity_poly.type
_entity_poly.pdbx_seq_one_letter_code
_entity_poly.pdbx_strand_id
1 'polypeptide(L)'
;MEAAFKREREVLLRVNESRRKLNSRLHSAGHLLDACLQIVGLGHLEPAKSYHFPDGPFVEYKGTVPQHELQRKQKQLELEANALISRGGKITAAVLPYEEACNLCGGSLPDYIPKGSTPRIVRLGDNPGCPCGGTHVSDISEIASLQVSQIRTKKGLTKVFYTVGS
;
A
#
# COMPACT_ATOMS: atom_id res chain seq x y z
N MET A 1 0.83 -13.62 -42.34
CA MET A 1 1.38 -13.07 -41.08
C MET A 1 1.67 -14.26 -40.17
N GLU A 2 2.94 -14.63 -39.97
CA GLU A 2 3.28 -15.75 -39.06
C GLU A 2 2.94 -15.38 -37.61
N ALA A 3 2.35 -16.31 -36.87
CA ALA A 3 2.10 -16.12 -35.44
C ALA A 3 3.43 -16.01 -34.70
N ALA A 4 3.61 -14.92 -33.95
CA ALA A 4 4.83 -14.61 -33.19
C ALA A 4 5.17 -15.66 -32.11
N PHE A 5 4.21 -16.53 -31.75
CA PHE A 5 4.37 -17.60 -30.78
C PHE A 5 3.91 -18.93 -31.38
N LYS A 6 4.73 -19.97 -31.22
CA LYS A 6 4.44 -21.36 -31.63
C LYS A 6 4.46 -22.23 -30.36
N ARG A 7 3.57 -23.23 -30.29
CA ARG A 7 3.57 -24.21 -29.18
C ARG A 7 4.95 -24.85 -29.06
N GLU A 8 5.34 -25.18 -27.83
CA GLU A 8 6.61 -25.88 -27.52
C GLU A 8 7.88 -25.11 -27.88
N ARG A 9 7.78 -23.84 -28.28
CA ARG A 9 8.93 -22.96 -28.50
C ARG A 9 9.33 -22.27 -27.20
N GLU A 10 10.61 -22.34 -26.88
CA GLU A 10 11.19 -21.55 -25.82
C GLU A 10 11.12 -20.05 -26.13
N VAL A 11 10.93 -19.25 -25.09
CA VAL A 11 10.85 -17.79 -25.18
C VAL A 11 11.65 -17.16 -24.06
N LEU A 12 12.16 -15.95 -24.31
CA LEU A 12 12.79 -15.13 -23.29
C LEU A 12 11.77 -14.19 -22.66
N LEU A 13 11.52 -14.36 -21.36
CA LEU A 13 10.66 -13.47 -20.60
C LEU A 13 11.51 -12.38 -19.95
N ARG A 14 11.13 -11.11 -20.18
CA ARG A 14 11.75 -9.96 -19.52
C ARG A 14 10.67 -9.06 -18.93
N VAL A 15 10.83 -8.72 -17.66
CA VAL A 15 10.00 -7.71 -17.00
C VAL A 15 10.63 -6.34 -17.26
N ASN A 16 9.81 -5.33 -17.56
CA ASN A 16 10.27 -3.95 -17.55
C ASN A 16 10.60 -3.53 -16.10
N GLU A 17 11.89 -3.44 -15.79
CA GLU A 17 12.39 -3.18 -14.45
C GLU A 17 11.92 -1.82 -13.90
N SER A 18 12.03 -0.75 -14.68
CA SER A 18 11.62 0.60 -14.27
C SER A 18 10.13 0.64 -13.91
N ARG A 19 9.29 -0.01 -14.73
CA ARG A 19 7.84 -0.13 -14.45
C ARG A 19 7.57 -0.96 -13.20
N ARG A 20 8.31 -2.07 -13.00
CA ARG A 20 8.20 -2.90 -11.79
C ARG A 20 8.55 -2.10 -10.55
N LYS A 21 9.70 -1.41 -10.54
CA LYS A 21 10.16 -0.59 -9.42
C LYS A 21 9.17 0.52 -9.07
N LEU A 22 8.68 1.25 -10.07
CA LEU A 22 7.66 2.29 -9.87
C LEU A 22 6.40 1.73 -9.21
N ASN A 23 5.86 0.63 -9.74
CA ASN A 23 4.66 0.01 -9.17
C ASN A 23 4.89 -0.50 -7.74
N SER A 24 6.07 -1.05 -7.44
CA SER A 24 6.41 -1.49 -6.07
C SER A 24 6.53 -0.33 -5.09
N ARG A 25 7.10 0.81 -5.52
CA ARG A 25 7.15 2.05 -4.73
C ARG A 25 5.75 2.58 -4.46
N LEU A 26 4.91 2.67 -5.49
CA LEU A 26 3.52 3.13 -5.36
C LEU A 26 2.70 2.25 -4.42
N HIS A 27 2.84 0.92 -4.51
CA HIS A 27 2.13 0.01 -3.64
C HIS A 27 2.58 0.15 -2.18
N SER A 28 3.90 0.24 -1.96
CA SER A 28 4.47 0.42 -0.61
C SER A 28 4.05 1.76 -0.01
N ALA A 29 4.01 2.83 -0.80
CA ALA A 29 3.49 4.13 -0.40
C ALA A 29 2.01 4.10 0.02
N GLY A 30 1.19 3.26 -0.64
CA GLY A 30 -0.19 3.04 -0.24
C GLY A 30 -0.30 2.48 1.18
N HIS A 31 0.45 1.42 1.48
CA HIS A 31 0.48 0.86 2.84
C HIS A 31 1.10 1.81 3.87
N LEU A 32 2.07 2.62 3.47
CA LEU A 32 2.65 3.61 4.37
C LEU A 32 1.60 4.64 4.80
N LEU A 33 0.69 5.04 3.90
CA LEU A 33 -0.43 5.92 4.25
C LEU A 33 -1.37 5.28 5.27
N ASP A 34 -1.65 3.97 5.17
CA ASP A 34 -2.47 3.25 6.15
C ASP A 34 -1.87 3.38 7.56
N ALA A 35 -0.55 3.19 7.68
CA ALA A 35 0.17 3.33 8.96
C ALA A 35 0.13 4.77 9.51
N CYS A 36 0.10 5.78 8.65
CA CYS A 36 0.05 7.19 9.06
C CYS A 36 -1.31 7.61 9.62
N LEU A 37 -2.41 6.94 9.23
CA LEU A 37 -3.77 7.38 9.60
C LEU A 37 -3.95 7.51 11.11
N GLN A 38 -3.52 6.52 11.89
CA GLN A 38 -3.65 6.58 13.35
C GLN A 38 -2.87 7.75 13.94
N ILE A 39 -1.65 7.98 13.45
CA ILE A 39 -0.74 9.03 13.94
C ILE A 39 -1.34 10.41 13.70
N VAL A 40 -1.97 10.63 12.55
CA VAL A 40 -2.57 11.92 12.21
C VAL A 40 -4.00 12.09 12.75
N GLY A 41 -4.49 11.18 13.60
CA GLY A 41 -5.83 11.24 14.18
C GLY A 41 -6.95 10.98 13.15
N LEU A 42 -6.70 10.06 12.21
CA LEU A 42 -7.65 9.51 11.25
C LEU A 42 -7.83 7.99 11.42
N GLY A 43 -7.48 7.45 12.59
CA GLY A 43 -7.54 6.01 12.88
C GLY A 43 -8.95 5.41 12.87
N HIS A 44 -10.00 6.24 12.83
CA HIS A 44 -11.39 5.81 12.66
C HIS A 44 -11.74 5.45 11.20
N LEU A 45 -10.84 5.74 10.25
CA LEU A 45 -11.03 5.39 8.85
C LEU A 45 -10.69 3.90 8.62
N GLU A 46 -11.63 3.14 8.09
CA GLU A 46 -11.43 1.72 7.79
C GLU A 46 -10.98 1.53 6.34
N PRO A 47 -9.91 0.78 6.05
CA PRO A 47 -9.50 0.48 4.68
C PRO A 47 -10.62 -0.15 3.84
N ALA A 48 -10.80 0.33 2.61
CA ALA A 48 -11.76 -0.22 1.66
C ALA A 48 -11.06 -0.78 0.42
N LYS A 49 -10.71 0.08 -0.54
CA LYS A 49 -10.04 -0.32 -1.78
C LYS A 49 -8.90 0.62 -2.09
N SER A 50 -7.97 0.16 -2.92
CA SER A 50 -6.83 0.96 -3.34
C SER A 50 -6.56 0.80 -4.83
N TYR A 51 -5.77 1.74 -5.36
CA TYR A 51 -5.27 1.73 -6.72
C TYR A 51 -3.83 2.23 -6.67
N HIS A 52 -2.87 1.39 -7.05
CA HIS A 52 -1.44 1.67 -6.88
C HIS A 52 -0.70 1.76 -8.22
N PHE A 53 -1.36 2.34 -9.23
CA PHE A 53 -0.79 2.50 -10.56
C PHE A 53 -0.49 3.98 -10.88
N PRO A 54 0.45 4.26 -11.80
CA PRO A 54 0.98 5.62 -12.00
C PRO A 54 -0.01 6.67 -12.52
N ASP A 55 -1.15 6.25 -13.04
CA ASP A 55 -2.18 7.09 -13.65
C ASP A 55 -3.13 7.77 -12.64
N GLY A 56 -2.92 7.55 -11.35
CA GLY A 56 -3.64 8.26 -10.29
C GLY A 56 -3.82 7.41 -9.05
N PRO A 57 -2.73 7.10 -8.32
CA PRO A 57 -2.80 6.16 -7.22
C PRO A 57 -3.55 6.77 -6.02
N PHE A 58 -4.35 5.95 -5.36
CA PHE A 58 -5.12 6.34 -4.18
C PHE A 58 -5.35 5.17 -3.23
N VAL A 59 -5.67 5.53 -1.98
CA VAL A 59 -6.29 4.63 -1.00
C VAL A 59 -7.66 5.19 -0.63
N GLU A 60 -8.68 4.34 -0.60
CA GLU A 60 -10.04 4.66 -0.20
C GLU A 60 -10.35 4.00 1.14
N TYR A 61 -10.98 4.78 2.01
CA TYR A 61 -11.40 4.38 3.34
C TYR A 61 -12.89 4.62 3.55
N LYS A 62 -13.52 3.78 4.37
CA LYS A 62 -14.84 4.07 4.95
C LYS A 62 -14.67 5.05 6.09
N GLY A 63 -15.57 6.03 6.16
CA GLY A 63 -15.52 7.13 7.10
C GLY A 63 -15.28 8.48 6.41
N THR A 64 -15.47 9.54 7.18
CA THR A 64 -15.41 10.92 6.69
C THR A 64 -14.31 11.70 7.39
N VAL A 65 -13.73 12.65 6.65
CA VAL A 65 -12.89 13.71 7.20
C VAL A 65 -13.66 15.02 7.04
N PRO A 66 -13.86 15.80 8.11
CA PRO A 66 -14.56 17.08 8.00
C PRO A 66 -13.90 18.00 6.98
N GLN A 67 -14.70 18.72 6.18
CA GLN A 67 -14.19 19.53 5.07
C GLN A 67 -13.15 20.57 5.52
N HIS A 68 -13.34 21.15 6.71
CA HIS A 68 -12.42 22.13 7.30
C HIS A 68 -11.08 21.52 7.74
N GLU A 69 -11.00 20.20 7.92
CA GLU A 69 -9.77 19.50 8.30
C GLU A 69 -8.96 18.99 7.09
N LEU A 70 -9.57 18.85 5.91
CA LEU A 70 -8.96 18.19 4.76
C LEU A 70 -7.56 18.72 4.43
N GLN A 71 -7.39 20.04 4.37
CA GLN A 71 -6.10 20.65 4.03
C GLN A 71 -5.04 20.41 5.13
N ARG A 72 -5.45 20.45 6.40
CA ARG A 72 -4.57 20.17 7.53
C ARG A 72 -4.16 18.69 7.53
N LYS A 73 -5.11 17.77 7.37
CA LYS A 73 -4.85 16.32 7.34
C LYS A 73 -4.01 15.91 6.14
N GLN A 74 -4.21 16.53 4.98
CA GLN A 74 -3.36 16.34 3.80
C GLN A 74 -1.90 16.64 4.11
N LYS A 75 -1.62 17.81 4.70
CA LYS A 75 -0.25 18.21 5.10
C LYS A 75 0.32 17.29 6.18
N GLN A 76 -0.49 16.90 7.16
CA GLN A 76 -0.05 16.00 8.24
C GLN A 76 0.29 14.60 7.71
N LEU A 77 -0.53 14.03 6.83
CA LEU A 77 -0.25 12.73 6.21
C LEU A 77 1.02 12.78 5.37
N GLU A 78 1.21 13.83 4.58
CA GLU A 78 2.42 14.00 3.78
C GLU A 78 3.67 14.11 4.66
N LEU A 79 3.62 14.97 5.69
CA LEU A 79 4.74 15.16 6.61
C LEU A 79 5.10 13.87 7.35
N GLU A 80 4.09 13.16 7.88
CA GLU A 80 4.31 11.91 8.59
C GLU A 80 4.85 10.82 7.66
N ALA A 81 4.26 10.65 6.47
CA ALA A 81 4.73 9.66 5.51
C ALA A 81 6.20 9.91 5.12
N ASN A 82 6.58 11.16 4.85
CA ASN A 82 7.97 11.49 4.52
C ASN A 82 8.92 11.35 5.72
N ALA A 83 8.46 11.59 6.95
CA ALA A 83 9.24 11.30 8.15
C ALA A 83 9.55 9.80 8.28
N LEU A 84 8.55 8.94 8.03
CA LEU A 84 8.73 7.48 7.99
C LEU A 84 9.65 7.05 6.84
N ILE A 85 9.52 7.65 5.65
CA ILE A 85 10.43 7.42 4.51
C ILE A 85 11.87 7.77 4.86
N SER A 86 12.10 8.94 5.45
CA SER A 86 13.43 9.39 5.86
C SER A 86 14.06 8.48 6.91
N ARG A 87 13.25 7.99 7.87
CA ARG A 87 13.70 7.02 8.88
C ARG A 87 14.05 5.66 8.27
N GLY A 88 13.38 5.28 7.18
CA GLY A 88 13.48 3.95 6.59
C GLY A 88 12.84 2.88 7.46
N GLY A 89 13.05 1.63 7.06
CA GLY A 89 12.54 0.46 7.77
C GLY A 89 12.28 -0.69 6.82
N LYS A 90 12.75 -1.88 7.21
CA LYS A 90 12.66 -3.07 6.37
C LYS A 90 11.21 -3.40 6.06
N ILE A 91 10.93 -3.69 4.79
CA ILE A 91 9.66 -4.23 4.34
C ILE A 91 9.85 -5.73 4.11
N THR A 92 9.11 -6.52 4.87
CA THR A 92 9.18 -7.98 4.78
C THR A 92 7.89 -8.55 4.21
N ALA A 93 8.01 -9.61 3.43
CA ALA A 93 6.88 -10.39 2.96
C ALA A 93 7.12 -11.88 3.23
N ALA A 94 6.16 -12.54 3.87
CA ALA A 94 6.26 -13.96 4.19
C ALA A 94 4.91 -14.65 3.99
N VAL A 95 4.94 -15.91 3.56
CA VAL A 95 3.77 -16.80 3.56
C VAL A 95 3.75 -17.51 4.89
N LEU A 96 2.67 -17.35 5.65
CA LEU A 96 2.60 -17.78 7.05
C LEU A 96 1.36 -18.62 7.33
N PRO A 97 1.38 -19.52 8.31
CA PRO A 97 0.17 -20.14 8.85
C PRO A 97 -0.84 -19.09 9.32
N TYR A 98 -2.13 -19.40 9.23
CA TYR A 98 -3.21 -18.46 9.54
C TYR A 98 -3.08 -17.82 10.93
N GLU A 99 -2.74 -18.60 11.97
CA GLU A 99 -2.60 -18.08 13.34
C GLU A 99 -1.44 -17.08 13.49
N GLU A 100 -0.28 -17.38 12.90
CA GLU A 100 0.87 -16.47 12.90
C GLU A 100 0.56 -15.19 12.12
N ALA A 101 -0.12 -15.34 10.98
CA ALA A 101 -0.58 -14.22 10.18
C ALA A 101 -1.56 -13.31 10.96
N CYS A 102 -2.52 -13.89 11.69
CA CYS A 102 -3.41 -13.14 12.59
C CYS A 102 -2.63 -12.34 13.62
N ASN A 103 -1.65 -12.97 14.28
CA ASN A 103 -0.84 -12.30 15.30
C ASN A 103 -0.06 -11.11 14.72
N LEU A 104 0.52 -11.26 13.52
CA LEU A 104 1.23 -10.17 12.85
C LEU A 104 0.30 -9.06 12.36
N CYS A 105 -0.96 -9.37 12.07
CA CYS A 105 -1.97 -8.42 11.59
C CYS A 105 -2.77 -7.74 12.72
N GLY A 106 -2.31 -7.82 13.98
CA GLY A 106 -2.98 -7.16 15.10
C GLY A 106 -4.13 -7.98 15.72
N GLY A 107 -4.13 -9.30 15.50
CA GLY A 107 -5.02 -10.25 16.19
C GLY A 107 -6.15 -10.80 15.32
N SER A 108 -6.37 -10.27 14.11
CA SER A 108 -7.38 -10.78 13.18
C SER A 108 -6.96 -10.60 11.73
N LEU A 109 -7.60 -11.38 10.86
CA LEU A 109 -7.50 -11.27 9.41
C LEU A 109 -8.87 -10.98 8.82
N PRO A 110 -8.94 -10.35 7.64
CA PRO A 110 -10.22 -10.13 6.96
C PRO A 110 -10.97 -11.44 6.68
N ASP A 111 -12.31 -11.39 6.74
CA ASP A 111 -13.18 -12.58 6.62
C ASP A 111 -13.02 -13.37 5.32
N TYR A 112 -12.52 -12.71 4.27
CA TYR A 112 -12.25 -13.35 2.98
C TYR A 112 -10.98 -14.23 2.97
N ILE A 113 -10.15 -14.18 4.03
CA ILE A 113 -8.98 -15.06 4.18
C ILE A 113 -9.42 -16.35 4.91
N PRO A 114 -9.37 -17.52 4.25
CA PRO A 114 -9.80 -18.77 4.87
C PRO A 114 -8.95 -19.17 6.06
N LYS A 115 -9.57 -19.61 7.16
CA LYS A 115 -8.89 -20.04 8.40
C LYS A 115 -7.88 -21.19 8.21
N GLY A 116 -8.04 -22.01 7.18
CA GLY A 116 -7.13 -23.11 6.83
C GLY A 116 -6.05 -22.74 5.81
N SER A 117 -5.90 -21.45 5.46
CA SER A 117 -4.95 -21.00 4.43
C SER A 117 -3.61 -20.54 5.00
N THR A 118 -2.64 -20.32 4.11
CA THR A 118 -1.35 -19.70 4.43
C THR A 118 -1.22 -18.36 3.70
N PRO A 119 -1.76 -17.25 4.23
CA PRO A 119 -1.73 -15.97 3.51
C PRO A 119 -0.32 -15.40 3.42
N ARG A 120 -0.06 -14.63 2.37
CA ARG A 120 1.13 -13.79 2.26
C ARG A 120 0.91 -12.48 3.01
N ILE A 121 1.70 -12.26 4.05
CA ILE A 121 1.66 -11.05 4.88
C ILE A 121 2.82 -10.14 4.52
N VAL A 122 2.53 -8.86 4.33
CA VAL A 122 3.50 -7.80 4.12
C VAL A 122 3.52 -6.91 5.37
N ARG A 123 4.72 -6.58 5.85
CA ARG A 123 4.94 -5.75 7.04
C ARG A 123 5.93 -4.65 6.71
N LEU A 124 5.59 -3.41 7.09
CA LEU A 124 6.41 -2.22 6.86
C LEU A 124 7.03 -1.78 8.19
N GLY A 125 8.33 -2.04 8.38
CA GLY A 125 9.01 -1.79 9.65
C GLY A 125 8.32 -2.52 10.80
N ASP A 126 8.07 -1.80 11.90
CA ASP A 126 7.46 -2.36 13.10
C ASP A 126 5.92 -2.32 13.10
N ASN A 127 5.30 -1.72 12.09
CA ASN A 127 3.84 -1.62 12.00
C ASN A 127 3.18 -3.01 11.91
N PRO A 128 1.89 -3.14 12.28
CA PRO A 128 1.12 -4.35 11.98
C PRO A 128 1.21 -4.72 10.51
N GLY A 129 1.28 -6.02 10.23
CA GLY A 129 1.27 -6.54 8.87
C GLY A 129 -0.12 -6.48 8.23
N CYS A 130 -0.20 -6.70 6.93
CA CYS A 130 -1.45 -6.89 6.21
C CYS A 130 -1.34 -8.01 5.17
N PRO A 131 -2.44 -8.73 4.87
CA PRO A 131 -2.47 -9.66 3.75
C PRO A 131 -2.34 -8.90 2.44
N CYS A 132 -1.27 -9.18 1.68
CA CYS A 132 -1.04 -8.53 0.41
C CYS A 132 -0.29 -9.43 -0.58
N GLY A 133 -0.83 -9.57 -1.79
CA GLY A 133 -0.19 -10.26 -2.92
C GLY A 133 0.68 -9.37 -3.80
N GLY A 134 0.80 -8.08 -3.45
CA GLY A 134 1.53 -7.09 -4.22
C GLY A 134 3.05 -7.22 -4.19
N THR A 135 3.70 -6.55 -5.13
CA THR A 135 5.15 -6.31 -5.08
C THR A 135 5.45 -5.06 -4.28
N HIS A 136 6.47 -5.10 -3.44
CA HIS A 136 6.88 -3.98 -2.59
C HIS A 136 8.37 -3.74 -2.73
N VAL A 137 8.81 -2.54 -2.37
CA VAL A 137 10.24 -2.25 -2.15
C VAL A 137 10.76 -2.99 -0.91
N SER A 138 12.07 -3.11 -0.75
CA SER A 138 12.67 -3.87 0.36
C SER A 138 12.87 -3.03 1.63
N ASP A 139 12.98 -1.72 1.48
CA ASP A 139 12.98 -0.75 2.58
C ASP A 139 12.02 0.42 2.30
N ILE A 140 11.40 0.96 3.34
CA ILE A 140 10.52 2.12 3.27
C ILE A 140 11.25 3.33 2.63
N SER A 141 12.56 3.49 2.83
CA SER A 141 13.33 4.59 2.23
C SER A 141 13.37 4.56 0.70
N GLU A 142 13.18 3.41 0.07
CA GLU A 142 13.15 3.27 -1.39
C GLU A 142 11.91 3.89 -2.05
N ILE A 143 10.89 4.25 -1.25
CA ILE A 143 9.76 5.07 -1.74
C ILE A 143 10.28 6.45 -2.20
N ALA A 144 11.39 6.92 -1.62
CA ALA A 144 12.08 8.19 -1.84
C ALA A 144 11.34 9.42 -1.31
N SER A 145 10.12 9.66 -1.78
CA SER A 145 9.24 10.70 -1.24
C SER A 145 7.79 10.40 -1.58
N LEU A 146 6.87 10.99 -0.83
CA LEU A 146 5.44 10.87 -1.05
C LEU A 146 4.81 12.25 -1.04
N GLN A 147 3.95 12.55 -2.01
CA GLN A 147 3.14 13.76 -2.01
C GLN A 147 1.67 13.37 -1.94
N VAL A 148 0.92 13.93 -0.99
CA VAL A 148 -0.53 13.73 -0.92
C VAL A 148 -1.16 14.80 -1.80
N SER A 149 -1.59 14.42 -3.01
CA SER A 149 -2.11 15.38 -3.99
C SER A 149 -3.50 15.89 -3.62
N GLN A 150 -4.35 15.02 -3.04
CA GLN A 150 -5.70 15.40 -2.67
C GLN A 150 -6.34 14.44 -1.65
N ILE A 151 -7.15 14.98 -0.75
CA ILE A 151 -8.13 14.21 0.02
C ILE A 151 -9.54 14.58 -0.44
N ARG A 152 -10.39 13.59 -0.75
CA ARG A 152 -11.80 13.78 -1.12
C ARG A 152 -12.70 12.93 -0.26
N THR A 153 -13.72 13.53 0.34
CA THR A 153 -14.77 12.80 1.07
C THR A 153 -16.10 12.89 0.33
N LYS A 154 -16.74 11.76 0.04
CA LYS A 154 -18.04 11.69 -0.63
C LYS A 154 -18.81 10.45 -0.19
N LYS A 155 -20.08 10.61 0.20
CA LYS A 155 -20.99 9.50 0.58
C LYS A 155 -20.39 8.54 1.62
N GLY A 156 -19.79 9.07 2.68
CA GLY A 156 -19.20 8.25 3.75
C GLY A 156 -17.88 7.57 3.39
N LEU A 157 -17.29 7.89 2.24
CA LEU A 157 -15.99 7.37 1.81
C LEU A 157 -14.99 8.52 1.70
N THR A 158 -13.76 8.27 2.13
CA THR A 158 -12.64 9.21 2.01
C THR A 158 -11.55 8.61 1.13
N LYS A 159 -11.12 9.33 0.10
CA LYS A 159 -10.00 8.97 -0.78
C LYS A 159 -8.81 9.87 -0.52
N VAL A 160 -7.63 9.26 -0.41
CA VAL A 160 -6.34 9.94 -0.36
C VAL A 160 -5.58 9.61 -1.63
N PHE A 161 -5.44 10.60 -2.51
CA PHE A 161 -4.65 10.52 -3.74
C PHE A 161 -3.22 10.94 -3.44
N TYR A 162 -2.26 10.28 -4.08
CA TYR A 162 -0.85 10.53 -3.84
C TYR A 162 0.00 10.37 -5.09
N THR A 163 1.26 10.72 -4.99
CA THR A 163 2.34 10.39 -5.93
C THR A 163 3.60 10.05 -5.14
N VAL A 164 4.57 9.43 -5.79
CA VAL A 164 5.91 9.19 -5.22
C VAL A 164 6.96 9.94 -6.03
N GLY A 165 8.09 10.28 -5.39
CA GLY A 165 9.21 10.96 -6.05
C GLY A 165 9.65 10.25 -7.33
N SER A 166 10.16 10.99 -8.32
CA SER A 166 10.72 10.39 -9.54
C SER A 166 12.02 9.65 -9.19
#